data_AF-A0A1V9XQR3-F1
#
_entry.id   AF-A0A1V9XQR3-F1
#
_cell.length_a   1.000
_cell.length_b   1.000
_cell.length_c   1.000
_cell.angle_alpha   90.00
_cell.angle_beta   90.00
_cell.angle_gamma   90.00
#
_symmetry.space_group_name_H-M   'P 1'
#
loop_
_entity.id
_entity.type
_entity.pdbx_description
1 polymer ?
#
loop_
_entity_poly.entity_id
_entity_poly.type
_entity_poly.pdbx_seq_one_letter_code
_entity_poly.pdbx_strand_id
1 'polypeptide(L)'
;MRLKDMWSTVTRHEHPVLRRPFFLLHPCNTHDLMKPLLRAQGKRRMNYLITWLSSVGPVVGLRLPLGYGKARENLSDIQTVNAEPN
;
A
#
# COMPACT_ATOMS: atom_id res chain seq x y z
N MET A 1 4.07 2.71 19.45
CA MET A 1 5.29 2.61 18.62
C MET A 1 5.97 3.97 18.66
N ARG A 2 7.18 4.09 19.23
CA ARG A 2 7.88 5.40 19.29
C ARG A 2 8.35 5.75 17.87
N LEU A 3 8.06 6.97 17.40
CA LEU A 3 8.44 7.50 16.07
C LEU A 3 9.96 7.44 15.77
N LYS A 4 10.78 7.17 16.79
CA LYS A 4 12.25 7.25 16.73
C LYS A 4 12.90 6.16 15.85
N ASP A 5 12.19 5.06 15.54
CA ASP A 5 12.70 3.95 14.71
C ASP A 5 12.14 3.91 13.28
N MET A 6 11.24 4.83 12.91
CA MET A 6 10.68 4.85 11.55
C MET A 6 11.72 5.37 10.54
N TRP A 7 12.53 6.34 10.95
CA TRP A 7 13.56 6.97 10.11
C TRP A 7 14.80 6.10 9.90
N SER A 8 15.08 5.12 10.78
CA SER A 8 16.13 4.11 10.56
C SER A 8 15.73 3.05 9.53
N THR A 9 14.46 3.07 9.09
CA THR A 9 13.96 2.17 8.05
C THR A 9 14.16 2.75 6.65
N VAL A 10 14.52 4.04 6.50
CA VAL A 10 14.77 4.65 5.18
C VAL A 10 16.26 4.62 4.88
N THR A 11 16.65 3.93 3.80
CA THR A 11 18.03 3.90 3.29
C THR A 11 18.08 4.45 1.86
N ARG A 12 19.27 4.84 1.40
CA ARG A 12 19.51 5.27 0.03
C ARG A 12 20.23 4.17 -0.73
N HIS A 13 19.65 3.71 -1.83
CA HIS A 13 20.30 2.79 -2.76
C HIS A 13 20.30 3.38 -4.16
N GLU A 14 21.34 3.08 -4.93
CA GLU A 14 21.39 3.43 -6.34
C GLU A 14 20.55 2.44 -7.15
N HIS A 15 19.74 2.95 -8.07
CA HIS A 15 19.01 2.08 -8.99
C HIS A 15 19.99 1.44 -9.98
N PRO A 16 20.06 0.09 -10.07
CA PRO A 16 21.08 -0.63 -10.84
C PRO A 16 21.21 -0.16 -12.30
N VAL A 17 20.10 0.28 -12.89
CA VAL A 17 20.02 0.73 -14.28
C VAL A 17 20.10 2.25 -14.44
N LEU A 18 19.54 3.01 -13.49
CA LEU A 18 19.37 4.47 -13.67
C LEU A 18 20.55 5.26 -13.09
N ARG A 19 21.41 4.61 -12.28
CA ARG A 19 22.57 5.22 -11.59
C ARG A 19 22.23 6.53 -10.89
N ARG A 20 21.02 6.59 -10.33
CA ARG A 20 20.50 7.72 -9.56
C ARG A 20 20.08 7.22 -8.19
N PRO A 21 20.22 8.05 -7.14
CA PRO A 21 19.83 7.68 -5.80
C PRO A 21 18.31 7.60 -5.67
N PHE A 22 17.82 6.51 -5.08
CA PHE A 22 16.43 6.34 -4.65
C PHE A 22 16.38 6.08 -3.15
N PHE A 23 15.29 6.50 -2.52
CA PHE A 23 14.98 6.16 -1.13
C PHE A 23 14.26 4.81 -1.10
N LEU A 24 14.75 3.90 -0.28
CA LEU A 24 14.21 2.57 -0.09
C LEU A 24 13.81 2.39 1.37
N LEU A 25 12.67 1.76 1.60
CA LEU A 25 12.33 1.23 2.93
C LEU A 25 13.03 -0.11 3.10
N HIS A 26 13.81 -0.23 4.17
CA HIS A 26 14.58 -1.42 4.47
C HIS A 26 13.64 -2.61 4.71
N PRO A 27 13.81 -3.73 3.98
CA PRO A 27 12.86 -4.83 4.03
C PRO A 27 12.83 -5.53 5.39
N CYS A 28 13.94 -5.55 6.15
CA CYS A 28 14.01 -6.29 7.41
C CYS A 28 12.99 -5.83 8.46
N ASN A 29 12.63 -4.53 8.46
CA ASN A 29 11.68 -4.00 9.44
C ASN A 29 10.23 -4.09 8.97
N THR A 30 10.00 -4.43 7.70
CA THR A 30 8.65 -4.48 7.12
C THR A 30 7.81 -5.58 7.78
N HIS A 31 8.40 -6.73 8.06
CA HIS A 31 7.70 -7.83 8.72
C HIS A 31 7.21 -7.45 10.12
N ASP A 32 8.08 -6.82 10.92
CA ASP A 32 7.74 -6.43 12.29
C ASP A 32 6.70 -5.30 12.33
N LEU A 33 6.72 -4.40 11.34
CA LEU A 33 5.69 -3.39 11.16
C LEU A 33 4.33 -3.99 10.77
N MET A 34 4.32 -5.03 9.95
CA MET A 34 3.09 -5.67 9.46
C MET A 34 2.50 -6.69 10.45
N LYS A 35 3.32 -7.27 11.33
CA LYS A 35 2.93 -8.33 12.27
C LYS A 35 1.73 -7.97 13.17
N PRO A 36 1.62 -6.76 13.75
CA PRO A 36 0.44 -6.36 14.53
C PRO A 36 -0.82 -6.23 13.67
N LEU A 37 -0.70 -5.73 12.44
CA LEU A 37 -1.80 -5.54 11.50
C LEU A 37 -2.39 -6.89 11.05
N LEU A 38 -1.51 -7.87 10.84
CA LEU A 38 -1.92 -9.25 10.53
C LEU A 38 -2.63 -9.93 11.70
N ARG A 39 -2.18 -9.66 12.95
CA ARG A 39 -2.83 -10.21 14.16
C ARG A 39 -4.21 -9.61 14.41
N ALA A 40 -4.41 -8.33 14.08
CA ALA A 40 -5.67 -7.63 14.29
C ALA A 40 -6.83 -8.13 13.39
N GLN A 41 -6.54 -8.90 12.33
CA GLN A 41 -7.55 -9.37 11.37
C GLN A 41 -8.40 -10.57 11.82
N GLY A 42 -7.93 -11.37 12.78
CA GLY A 42 -8.59 -12.63 13.13
C GLY A 42 -8.78 -13.54 11.91
N LYS A 43 -10.04 -13.88 11.56
CA LYS A 43 -10.39 -14.80 10.46
C LYS A 43 -10.58 -14.13 9.08
N ARG A 44 -10.48 -12.80 8.98
CA ARG A 44 -10.72 -12.08 7.72
C ARG A 44 -9.50 -12.22 6.79
N ARG A 45 -9.73 -12.46 5.49
CA ARG A 45 -8.66 -12.48 4.48
C ARG A 45 -8.20 -11.04 4.21
N MET A 46 -6.95 -10.76 4.56
CA MET A 46 -6.31 -9.47 4.31
C MET A 46 -5.39 -9.56 3.10
N ASN A 47 -5.43 -8.55 2.22
CA ASN A 47 -4.43 -8.43 1.17
C ASN A 47 -3.19 -7.73 1.74
N TYR A 48 -2.12 -8.49 1.94
CA TYR A 48 -0.87 -8.01 2.55
C TYR A 48 -0.33 -6.76 1.85
N LEU A 49 -0.35 -6.73 0.51
CA LEU A 49 0.17 -5.61 -0.27
C LEU A 49 -0.68 -4.35 -0.08
N ILE A 50 -2.01 -4.50 -0.10
CA ILE A 50 -2.93 -3.38 0.10
C ILE A 50 -2.79 -2.83 1.53
N THR A 51 -2.71 -3.71 2.53
CA THR A 51 -2.51 -3.31 3.92
C THR A 51 -1.19 -2.57 4.11
N TRP A 52 -0.09 -3.08 3.52
CA TRP A 52 1.21 -2.43 3.59
C TRP A 52 1.21 -1.06 2.91
N LEU A 53 0.66 -0.98 1.68
CA LEU A 53 0.51 0.27 0.94
C LEU A 53 -0.38 1.28 1.65
N SER A 54 -1.43 0.82 2.33
CA SER A 54 -2.31 1.70 3.12
C SER A 54 -1.61 2.25 4.37
N SER A 55 -0.64 1.52 4.90
CA SER A 55 0.13 1.92 6.09
C SER A 55 1.26 2.88 5.75
N VAL A 56 2.00 2.59 4.68
CA VAL A 56 3.21 3.32 4.27
C VAL A 56 2.89 4.45 3.28
N GLY A 57 1.91 4.25 2.41
CA GLY A 57 1.59 5.15 1.30
C GLY A 57 1.42 6.62 1.71
N PRO A 58 0.62 6.94 2.73
CA PRO A 58 0.43 8.32 3.17
C PRO A 58 1.72 9.03 3.61
N VAL A 59 2.66 8.28 4.22
CA VAL A 59 3.93 8.84 4.73
C VAL A 59 4.85 9.25 3.58
N VAL A 60 4.78 8.54 2.44
CA VAL A 60 5.57 8.82 1.24
C VAL A 60 4.82 9.65 0.19
N GLY A 61 3.64 10.19 0.54
CA GLY A 61 2.82 10.98 -0.37
C GLY A 61 2.04 10.17 -1.42
N LEU A 62 2.01 8.84 -1.31
CA LEU A 62 1.23 7.97 -2.18
C LEU A 62 -0.24 7.95 -1.71
N ARG A 63 -1.15 8.50 -2.54
CA ARG A 63 -2.60 8.46 -2.30
C ARG A 63 -3.23 7.39 -3.18
N LEU A 64 -3.81 6.37 -2.56
CA LEU A 64 -4.51 5.29 -3.25
C LEU A 64 -6.02 5.51 -3.16
N PRO A 65 -6.78 5.35 -4.27
CA PRO A 65 -8.23 5.40 -4.23
C PRO A 65 -8.79 4.19 -3.46
N LEU A 66 -9.91 4.36 -2.77
CA LEU A 66 -10.54 3.29 -1.97
C LEU A 66 -10.91 2.04 -2.80
N GLY A 67 -11.12 2.22 -4.11
CA GLY A 67 -11.36 1.13 -5.05
C GLY A 67 -10.14 0.22 -5.30
N TYR A 68 -8.93 0.65 -4.95
CA TYR A 68 -7.70 -0.09 -5.24
C TYR A 68 -7.64 -1.46 -4.54
N GLY A 69 -8.21 -1.56 -3.33
CA GLY A 69 -8.27 -2.80 -2.57
C GLY A 69 -9.45 -3.70 -2.93
N LYS A 70 -10.36 -3.27 -3.80
CA LYS A 70 -11.49 -4.10 -4.24
C LYS A 70 -10.95 -5.19 -5.16
N ALA A 71 -11.22 -6.45 -4.83
CA ALA A 71 -11.12 -7.51 -5.81
C ALA A 71 -12.01 -7.11 -7.00
N ARG A 72 -11.58 -7.41 -8.23
CA ARG A 72 -12.41 -7.16 -9.40
C ARG A 72 -13.72 -7.93 -9.21
N GLU A 73 -14.78 -7.22 -8.83
CA GLU A 73 -16.13 -7.69 -9.10
C GLU A 73 -16.23 -7.77 -10.62
N ASN A 74 -16.79 -8.88 -11.08
CA ASN A 74 -16.71 -9.31 -12.47
C ASN A 74 -17.10 -8.16 -13.41
N LEU A 75 -16.43 -8.09 -14.56
CA LEU A 75 -16.69 -7.15 -15.66
C LEU A 75 -18.08 -7.40 -16.32
N SER A 76 -19.14 -7.60 -15.54
CA SER A 76 -20.53 -7.69 -16.02
C SER A 76 -21.34 -6.43 -15.74
N ASP A 77 -20.90 -5.55 -14.84
CA ASP A 77 -21.75 -4.44 -14.36
C ASP A 77 -21.46 -3.09 -15.04
N ILE A 78 -20.64 -3.07 -16.11
CA ILE A 78 -20.55 -1.92 -17.01
C ILE A 78 -21.63 -2.07 -18.09
N GLN A 79 -22.90 -2.04 -17.68
CA GLN A 79 -24.01 -1.71 -18.58
C GLN A 79 -24.58 -0.34 -18.19
N THR A 80 -24.31 0.61 -19.10
CA THR A 80 -25.12 1.79 -19.44
C THR A 80 -25.51 2.75 -18.30
N VAL A 81 -24.67 3.76 -18.07
CA VAL A 81 -25.17 5.09 -17.68
C VAL A 81 -25.45 5.88 -18.96
N ASN A 82 -26.51 5.49 -19.67
CA ASN A 82 -27.23 6.40 -20.56
C ASN A 82 -28.50 6.80 -19.81
N ALA A 83 -28.52 8.02 -19.30
CA ALA A 83 -29.74 8.77 -19.03
C ALA A 83 -29.37 10.26 -18.96
N GLU A 84 -29.32 10.91 -20.12
CA GLU A 84 -29.82 12.29 -20.19
C GLU A 84 -31.28 12.27 -19.73
N PRO A 85 -31.68 13.24 -18.90
CA PRO A 85 -32.79 14.08 -19.34
C PRO A 85 -32.60 15.55 -18.93
N ASN A 86 -32.49 16.43 -19.92
CA ASN A 86 -33.42 17.55 -20.16
C ASN A 86 -33.00 18.28 -21.44
#